data_AF-A0A136M1U3-F1
#
_entry.id   AF-A0A136M1U3-F1
#
_cell.length_a   1.000
_cell.length_b   1.000
_cell.length_c   1.000
_cell.angle_alpha   90.00
_cell.angle_beta   90.00
_cell.angle_gamma   90.00
#
_symmetry.space_group_name_H-M   'P 1'
#
loop_
_entity.id
_entity.type
_entity.pdbx_description
1 polymer ?
#
loop_
_entity_poly.entity_id
_entity_poly.type
_entity_poly.pdbx_seq_one_letter_code
_entity_poly.pdbx_strand_id
1 'polypeptide(L)' 'MAHTLAQDVHTTDGSWIHAYLHRVEGDNSNAQYWYHRANRKMSKKPLTEEWDDIVRELLNT' A
#
# COMPACT_ATOMS: atom_id res chain seq x y z
N MET A 1 -7.87 13.06 -0.43
CA MET A 1 -6.64 13.87 -0.61
C MET A 1 -5.39 13.00 -0.68
N ALA A 2 -5.19 12.02 0.22
CA ALA A 2 -4.02 11.12 0.18
C ALA A 2 -3.96 10.25 -1.09
N HIS A 3 -5.09 9.72 -1.57
CA HIS A 3 -5.12 8.92 -2.80
C HIS A 3 -4.71 9.68 -4.05
N THR A 4 -5.04 10.97 -4.16
CA THR A 4 -4.66 11.78 -5.32
C THR A 4 -3.14 11.94 -5.39
N LEU A 5 -2.47 12.16 -4.25
CA LEU A 5 -1.01 12.26 -4.20
C LEU A 5 -0.33 10.90 -4.44
N ALA A 6 -0.88 9.81 -3.89
CA ALA A 6 -0.36 8.46 -4.12
C ALA A 6 -0.63 7.96 -5.54
N GLN A 7 -1.67 8.46 -6.23
CA GLN A 7 -2.01 8.11 -7.60
C GLN A 7 -0.90 8.52 -8.59
N ASP A 8 -0.30 9.69 -8.35
CA ASP A 8 0.71 10.28 -9.22
C ASP A 8 2.11 9.63 -9.05
N VAL A 9 2.27 8.78 -8.03
CA VAL A 9 3.49 7.99 -7.81
C VAL A 9 3.35 6.65 -8.53
N HIS A 10 3.80 6.62 -9.79
CA HIS A 10 3.75 5.43 -10.65
C HIS A 10 4.89 4.41 -10.39
N THR A 11 5.27 4.21 -9.13
CA THR A 11 6.24 3.17 -8.73
C THR A 11 5.55 2.00 -8.06
N THR A 12 6.24 0.85 -7.98
CA THR A 12 5.78 -0.31 -7.22
C THR A 12 5.58 0.04 -5.74
N ASP A 13 6.45 0.89 -5.19
CA ASP A 13 6.42 1.34 -3.81
C ASP A 13 5.25 2.30 -3.54
N GLY A 14 5.03 3.26 -4.44
CA GLY A 14 3.86 4.15 -4.39
C GLY A 14 2.55 3.38 -4.49
N SER A 15 2.51 2.37 -5.36
CA SER A 15 1.35 1.46 -5.48
C SER A 15 1.13 0.65 -4.20
N TRP A 16 2.18 0.26 -3.48
CA TRP A 16 2.06 -0.47 -2.22
C TRP A 16 1.51 0.42 -1.10
N ILE A 17 2.00 1.66 -0.99
CA ILE A 17 1.46 2.65 -0.04
C ILE A 17 -0.03 2.92 -0.35
N HIS A 18 -0.39 3.06 -1.63
CA HIS A 18 -1.78 3.26 -2.05
C HIS A 18 -2.67 2.06 -1.64
N ALA A 19 -2.17 0.84 -1.81
CA ALA A 19 -2.87 -0.37 -1.37
C ALA A 19 -3.13 -0.37 0.14
N TYR A 20 -2.13 0.04 0.93
CA TYR A 20 -2.26 0.17 2.38
C TYR A 20 -3.30 1.22 2.78
N LEU A 21 -3.34 2.38 2.11
CA LEU A 21 -4.34 3.41 2.39
C LEU A 21 -5.77 2.88 2.21
N HIS A 22 -6.05 2.14 1.13
CA HIS A 22 -7.35 1.50 0.95
C HIS A 22 -7.65 0.43 2.01
N ARG A 23 -6.63 -0.30 2.50
CA ARG A 23 -6.82 -1.21 3.64
C ARG A 23 -7.23 -0.47 4.91
N VAL A 24 -6.63 0.68 5.20
CA VAL A 24 -6.98 1.52 6.36
C VAL A 24 -8.43 1.99 6.27
N GLU A 25 -8.92 2.28 5.07
CA GLU A 25 -10.31 2.70 4.83
C GLU A 25 -11.32 1.55 4.78
N GLY A 26 -10.86 0.30 4.78
CA GLY A 26 -11.70 -0.89 4.67
C GLY A 26 -12.14 -1.23 3.23
N ASP A 27 -11.61 -0.53 2.22
CA ASP A 27 -11.85 -0.81 0.81
C ASP A 27 -10.93 -1.92 0.29
N ASN A 28 -11.23 -3.15 0.69
CA ASN A 28 -10.40 -4.31 0.37
C ASN A 28 -10.34 -4.61 -1.14
N SER A 29 -11.38 -4.26 -1.90
CA SER A 29 -11.42 -4.49 -3.35
C SER A 29 -10.44 -3.57 -4.08
N ASN A 30 -10.42 -2.27 -3.75
CA ASN A 30 -9.42 -1.37 -4.32
C ASN A 30 -8.03 -1.66 -3.76
N ALA A 31 -7.89 -1.99 -2.48
CA ALA A 31 -6.61 -2.41 -1.92
C ALA A 31 -5.98 -3.55 -2.76
N GLN A 32 -6.75 -4.60 -3.08
CA GLN A 32 -6.27 -5.72 -3.90
C GLN A 32 -5.77 -5.28 -5.28
N TYR A 33 -6.49 -4.38 -5.96
CA TYR A 33 -6.07 -3.82 -7.24
C TYR A 33 -4.69 -3.14 -7.12
N TRP A 34 -4.47 -2.36 -6.08
CA TRP A 34 -3.21 -1.66 -5.85
C TRP A 34 -2.07 -2.57 -5.39
N TYR A 35 -2.35 -3.60 -4.59
CA TYR A 35 -1.36 -4.64 -4.30
C TYR A 35 -0.90 -5.35 -5.57
N HIS A 36 -1.82 -5.63 -6.49
CA HIS A 36 -1.48 -6.21 -7.78
C HIS A 36 -0.57 -5.27 -8.59
N ARG A 37 -0.85 -3.97 -8.61
CA ARG A 37 0.02 -2.96 -9.23
C ARG A 37 1.40 -2.84 -8.57
N ALA A 38 1.47 -3.08 -7.27
CA ALA A 38 2.72 -3.16 -6.52
C ALA A 38 3.47 -4.50 -6.71
N ASN A 39 2.93 -5.44 -7.51
CA ASN A 39 3.42 -6.82 -7.63
C ASN A 39 3.54 -7.55 -6.28
N ARG A 40 2.59 -7.30 -5.36
CA ARG A 40 2.54 -7.86 -4.01
C ARG A 40 1.21 -8.55 -3.76
N LYS A 41 1.20 -9.47 -2.79
CA LYS A 41 -0.05 -10.03 -2.26
C LYS A 41 -0.56 -9.13 -1.15
N MET A 42 -1.89 -9.02 -1.03
CA MET A 42 -2.53 -8.31 0.08
C MET A 42 -2.04 -8.88 1.42
N SER A 43 -1.57 -7.99 2.30
CA SER A 43 -1.12 -8.40 3.62
C SER A 43 -2.30 -8.91 4.45
N LYS A 44 -2.05 -9.98 5.19
CA LYS A 44 -3.01 -10.54 6.17
C LYS A 44 -2.72 -10.06 7.59
N LYS A 45 -1.64 -9.29 7.78
CA LYS A 45 -1.26 -8.75 9.07
C LYS A 45 -2.21 -7.62 9.49
N PRO A 46 -2.30 -7.33 10.81
CA PRO A 46 -2.87 -6.08 11.30
C PRO A 46 -2.26 -4.86 10.61
N LEU A 47 -3.04 -3.78 10.46
CA LEU A 47 -2.61 -2.56 9.74
C LEU A 47 -1.31 -1.99 10.30
N THR A 48 -1.15 -1.97 11.62
CA THR A 48 0.05 -1.44 12.27
C THR A 48 1.30 -2.25 11.94
N GLU A 49 1.21 -3.58 11.92
CA GLU A 49 2.33 -4.45 11.56
C GLU A 49 2.68 -4.36 10.08
N GLU A 50 1.66 -4.23 9.21
CA GLU A 50 1.93 -4.00 7.80
C GLU A 50 2.63 -2.65 7.57
N TRP A 51 2.19 -1.60 8.25
CA TRP A 51 2.81 -0.29 8.14
C TRP A 51 4.29 -0.33 8.53
N ASP A 52 4.62 -1.02 9.62
CA ASP A 52 6.00 -1.21 10.05
C ASP A 52 6.84 -1.94 8.98
N ASP A 53 6.28 -2.97 8.33
CA ASP A 53 6.95 -3.67 7.24
C ASP A 53 7.19 -2.74 6.02
N ILE A 54 6.18 -1.95 5.64
CA ILE A 54 6.27 -0.97 4.54
C ILE A 54 7.39 0.04 4.84
N VAL A 55 7.35 0.67 6.01
CA VAL A 55 8.33 1.69 6.39
C VAL A 55 9.74 1.11 6.45
N ARG A 56 9.92 -0.09 7.01
CA ARG A 56 11.22 -0.76 7.05
C ARG A 56 11.76 -1.05 5.66
N GLU A 57 10.93 -1.52 4.74
CA GLU A 57 11.39 -1.86 3.40
C GLU A 57 11.74 -0.62 2.58
N LEU A 58 10.96 0.46 2.71
CA LEU A 58 11.18 1.70 1.95
C LEU A 58 12.35 2.54 2.48
N LEU A 59 12.62 2.50 3.79
CA LEU A 59 13.72 3.26 4.40
C LEU A 59 15.07 2.54 4.41
N ASN A 60 15.11 1.24 4.10
CA ASN A 60 16.36 0.49 3.97
C ASN A 60 17.00 0.63 2.58
N THR A 61 16.81 1.78 1.93
CA THR A 61 17.38 2.14 0.63
C THR A 61 18.74 2.82 0.74
#